data_AF-A0AAD1ZK81-F1
#
_entry.id   AF-A0AAD1ZK81-F1
#
_cell.length_a   1.000
_cell.length_b   1.000
_cell.length_c   1.000
_cell.angle_alpha   90.00
_cell.angle_beta   90.00
_cell.angle_gamma   90.00
#
_symmetry.space_group_name_H-M   'P 1'
#
loop_
_entity.id
_entity.type
_entity.pdbx_description
1 polymer ?
#
loop_
_entity_poly.entity_id
_entity_poly.type
_entity_poly.pdbx_seq_one_letter_code
_entity_poly.pdbx_strand_id
1 'polypeptide(L)'
;MSLITDEIRSSATEFYTGNDICKVKSKFLLTEVGLPNGLLPLEDIEECGYVKDTGFVWLKQKKKIEHKFTEIGKLVQYAPEVTAFVEPNKIKKLTGVKTKELLMWITLNEIYVDDPPTGKITFKTPTGLFRTFPVSAFEIKEEQKDVKEGNGVNAAAAKEVKETAAAVEVKEV
;
A
#
# COMPACT_ATOMS: atom_id res chain seq x y z
N MET A 1 -4.93 -3.94 27.54
CA MET A 1 -6.21 -3.31 27.16
C MET A 1 -6.07 -2.81 25.74
N SER A 2 -7.12 -2.93 24.93
CA SER A 2 -7.12 -2.39 23.57
C SER A 2 -7.03 -0.87 23.61
N LEU A 3 -6.34 -0.27 22.65
CA LEU A 3 -6.35 1.18 22.42
C LEU A 3 -7.56 1.62 21.58
N ILE A 4 -8.27 0.67 20.97
CA ILE A 4 -9.41 0.90 20.09
C ILE A 4 -10.69 0.74 20.92
N THR A 5 -11.00 1.78 21.71
CA THR A 5 -12.20 1.85 22.54
C THR A 5 -13.40 2.36 21.75
N ASP A 6 -14.60 2.24 22.33
CA ASP A 6 -15.82 2.73 21.68
C ASP A 6 -15.84 4.25 21.56
N GLU A 7 -15.18 4.96 22.48
CA GLU A 7 -14.97 6.41 22.38
C GLU A 7 -14.10 6.77 21.17
N ILE A 8 -13.00 6.02 20.96
CA ILE A 8 -12.13 6.22 19.80
C ILE A 8 -12.89 5.94 18.49
N ARG A 9 -13.63 4.82 18.42
CA ARG A 9 -14.49 4.51 17.25
C ARG A 9 -15.52 5.61 16.99
N SER A 10 -16.12 6.16 18.05
CA SER A 10 -17.13 7.23 17.93
C SER A 10 -16.53 8.56 17.49
N SER A 11 -15.24 8.79 17.76
CA SER A 11 -14.52 10.00 17.34
C SER A 11 -13.96 9.94 15.91
N ALA A 12 -14.08 8.79 15.24
CA ALA A 12 -13.54 8.57 13.91
C ALA A 12 -14.18 9.50 12.88
N THR A 13 -13.35 10.24 12.13
CA THR A 13 -13.82 10.95 10.95
C THR A 13 -14.12 9.97 9.81
N GLU A 14 -13.33 8.90 9.75
CA GLU A 14 -13.55 7.78 8.84
C GLU A 14 -13.48 6.47 9.62
N PHE A 15 -14.49 5.62 9.45
CA PHE A 15 -14.54 4.30 10.05
C PHE A 15 -15.16 3.32 9.06
N TYR A 16 -14.46 2.21 8.83
CA TYR A 16 -14.88 1.19 7.88
C TYR A 16 -14.77 -0.18 8.54
N THR A 17 -15.73 -1.04 8.22
CA THR A 17 -15.77 -2.44 8.66
C THR A 17 -15.76 -3.36 7.46
N GLY A 18 -15.07 -4.49 7.58
CA GLY A 18 -15.00 -5.51 6.56
C GLY A 18 -13.76 -5.42 5.67
N ASN A 19 -13.27 -6.60 5.29
CA ASN A 19 -11.96 -6.81 4.68
C ASN A 19 -11.70 -5.94 3.43
N ASP A 20 -12.65 -5.93 2.49
CA ASP A 20 -12.39 -5.36 1.16
C ASP A 20 -12.35 -3.84 1.17
N ILE A 21 -13.28 -3.19 1.89
CA ILE A 21 -13.28 -1.73 2.03
C ILE A 21 -12.08 -1.26 2.86
N CYS A 22 -11.73 -1.97 3.94
CA CYS A 22 -10.59 -1.60 4.77
C CYS A 22 -9.27 -1.73 4.01
N LYS A 23 -9.13 -2.73 3.15
CA LYS A 23 -7.99 -2.86 2.22
C LYS A 23 -7.83 -1.63 1.35
N VAL A 24 -8.91 -1.21 0.68
CA VAL A 24 -8.90 -0.05 -0.21
C VAL A 24 -8.55 1.22 0.55
N LYS A 25 -9.22 1.46 1.68
CA LYS A 25 -9.07 2.70 2.47
C LYS A 25 -7.71 2.81 3.15
N SER A 26 -7.17 1.70 3.65
CA SER A 26 -5.82 1.69 4.25
C SER A 26 -4.74 2.03 3.22
N LYS A 27 -4.83 1.47 2.01
CA LYS A 27 -3.88 1.77 0.91
C LYS A 27 -3.99 3.22 0.47
N PHE A 28 -5.23 3.71 0.30
CA PHE A 28 -5.49 5.09 -0.07
C PHE A 28 -4.91 6.07 0.94
N LEU A 29 -5.15 5.84 2.25
CA LEU A 29 -4.61 6.67 3.31
C LEU A 29 -3.08 6.72 3.29
N LEU A 30 -2.41 5.58 3.08
CA LEU A 30 -0.94 5.55 2.95
C LEU A 30 -0.48 6.45 1.81
N THR A 31 -1.12 6.36 0.65
CA THR A 31 -0.81 7.22 -0.51
C THR A 31 -1.09 8.70 -0.21
N GLU A 32 -2.22 9.03 0.42
CA GLU A 32 -2.56 10.41 0.78
C GLU A 32 -1.54 11.05 1.73
N VAL A 33 -1.00 10.27 2.67
CA VAL A 33 0.04 10.76 3.59
C VAL A 33 1.45 10.60 3.05
N GLY A 34 1.64 10.28 1.76
CA GLY A 34 2.96 10.22 1.11
C GLY A 34 3.80 8.99 1.49
N LEU A 35 3.15 7.89 1.86
CA LEU A 35 3.79 6.62 2.18
C LEU A 35 3.45 5.54 1.13
N PRO A 36 4.33 4.55 0.92
CA PRO A 36 4.08 3.49 -0.06
C PRO A 36 2.88 2.61 0.34
N ASN A 37 2.03 2.31 -0.64
CA ASN A 37 0.72 1.67 -0.44
C ASN A 37 0.78 0.16 -0.09
N GLY A 38 1.96 -0.46 -0.13
CA GLY A 38 2.20 -1.87 0.19
C GLY A 38 2.88 -2.09 1.54
N LEU A 39 2.89 -1.10 2.44
CA LEU A 39 3.42 -1.26 3.81
C LEU A 39 2.66 -2.28 4.66
N LEU A 40 1.42 -2.60 4.28
CA LEU A 40 0.53 -3.46 5.03
C LEU A 40 0.10 -4.65 4.15
N PRO A 41 0.20 -5.90 4.64
CA PRO A 41 -0.28 -7.08 3.91
C PRO A 41 -1.81 -7.15 3.78
N LEU A 42 -2.54 -6.48 4.70
CA LEU A 42 -3.99 -6.26 4.65
C LEU A 42 -4.81 -7.55 4.42
N GLU A 43 -4.78 -8.50 5.34
CA GLU A 43 -5.52 -9.77 5.28
C GLU A 43 -6.47 -9.92 6.47
N ASP A 44 -7.66 -10.47 6.25
CA ASP A 44 -8.66 -10.75 7.30
C ASP A 44 -8.98 -9.53 8.20
N ILE A 45 -9.13 -8.35 7.58
CA ILE A 45 -9.39 -7.10 8.30
C ILE A 45 -10.84 -7.05 8.78
N GLU A 46 -11.01 -6.71 10.06
CA GLU A 46 -12.31 -6.52 10.71
C GLU A 46 -12.75 -5.06 10.61
N GLU A 47 -11.86 -4.13 10.95
CA GLU A 47 -12.12 -2.69 10.93
C GLU A 47 -10.83 -1.88 10.69
N CYS A 48 -10.99 -0.68 10.12
CA CYS A 48 -9.98 0.37 10.15
C CYS A 48 -10.64 1.71 10.38
N GLY A 49 -9.91 2.65 11.00
CA GLY A 49 -10.42 3.99 11.18
C GLY A 49 -9.33 5.04 11.25
N TYR A 50 -9.78 6.28 11.07
CA TYR A 50 -8.95 7.47 11.02
C TYR A 50 -9.67 8.64 11.70
N VAL A 51 -9.01 9.23 12.70
CA VAL A 51 -9.41 10.48 13.34
C VAL A 51 -8.57 11.59 12.71
N LYS A 52 -9.12 12.28 11.71
CA LYS A 52 -8.37 13.22 10.87
C LYS A 52 -7.75 14.36 11.67
N ASP A 53 -8.48 14.88 12.65
CA ASP A 53 -8.06 16.00 13.49
C ASP A 53 -6.79 15.72 14.30
N THR A 54 -6.59 14.46 14.71
CA THR A 54 -5.44 14.07 15.55
C THR A 54 -4.35 13.32 14.79
N GLY A 55 -4.65 12.83 13.58
CA GLY A 55 -3.78 11.90 12.88
C GLY A 55 -3.90 10.45 13.37
N PHE A 56 -4.73 10.14 14.37
CA PHE A 56 -4.80 8.79 14.93
C PHE A 56 -5.45 7.80 13.97
N VAL A 57 -4.79 6.67 13.75
CA VAL A 57 -5.25 5.59 12.88
C VAL A 57 -5.19 4.25 13.58
N TRP A 58 -6.08 3.34 13.18
CA TRP A 58 -6.01 1.95 13.58
C TRP A 58 -6.42 1.00 12.46
N LEU A 59 -5.90 -0.22 12.58
CA LEU A 59 -6.28 -1.37 11.79
C LEU A 59 -6.47 -2.55 12.75
N LYS A 60 -7.59 -3.25 12.63
CA LYS A 60 -7.89 -4.47 13.38
C LYS A 60 -8.12 -5.64 12.44
N GLN A 61 -7.45 -6.75 12.70
CA GLN A 61 -7.47 -7.96 11.91
C GLN A 61 -7.71 -9.18 12.81
N LYS A 62 -8.35 -10.23 12.27
CA LYS A 62 -8.80 -11.39 13.06
C LYS A 62 -7.69 -12.07 13.86
N LYS A 63 -6.47 -12.10 13.29
CA LYS A 63 -5.32 -12.82 13.84
C LYS A 63 -4.05 -12.08 13.50
N LYS A 64 -3.00 -12.34 14.28
CA LYS A 64 -1.64 -11.92 13.95
C LYS A 64 -1.21 -12.51 12.61
N ILE A 65 -0.52 -11.72 11.77
CA ILE A 65 0.05 -12.18 10.50
C ILE A 65 1.55 -11.89 10.43
N GLU A 66 2.25 -12.70 9.66
CA GLU A 66 3.65 -12.47 9.31
C GLU A 66 3.75 -12.27 7.80
N HIS A 67 4.49 -11.25 7.39
CA HIS A 67 4.70 -10.89 6.00
C HIS A 67 6.20 -10.75 5.73
N LYS A 68 6.65 -11.32 4.62
CA LYS A 68 8.03 -11.20 4.17
C LYS A 68 8.09 -10.21 3.01
N PHE A 69 8.73 -9.07 3.22
CA PHE A 69 9.14 -8.17 2.14
C PHE A 69 10.34 -8.80 1.44
N THR A 70 10.06 -9.50 0.33
CA THR A 70 11.05 -10.32 -0.38
C THR A 70 12.21 -9.50 -0.92
N GLU A 71 11.96 -8.31 -1.46
CA GLU A 71 12.98 -7.43 -2.04
C GLU A 71 14.06 -7.00 -1.05
N ILE A 72 13.71 -6.88 0.23
CA ILE A 72 14.65 -6.47 1.30
C ILE A 72 14.96 -7.61 2.28
N GLY A 73 14.40 -8.81 2.05
CA GLY A 73 14.61 -9.98 2.89
C GLY A 73 14.14 -9.85 4.34
N LYS A 74 13.21 -8.93 4.64
CA LYS A 74 12.74 -8.69 6.02
C LYS A 74 11.43 -9.40 6.31
N LEU A 75 11.38 -10.11 7.44
CA LEU A 75 10.17 -10.71 7.99
C LEU A 75 9.58 -9.78 9.04
N VAL A 76 8.33 -9.40 8.85
CA VAL A 76 7.59 -8.46 9.70
C VAL A 76 6.34 -9.13 10.23
N GLN A 77 6.01 -8.87 11.48
CA GLN A 77 4.85 -9.39 12.16
C GLN A 77 3.92 -8.23 12.52
N TYR A 78 2.64 -8.40 12.23
CA TYR A 78 1.57 -7.47 12.54
C TYR A 78 0.60 -8.14 13.51
N ALA A 79 0.35 -7.48 14.64
CA ALA A 79 -0.58 -7.94 15.67
C ALA A 79 -2.04 -7.80 15.21
N PRO A 80 -3.00 -8.42 15.93
CA PRO A 80 -4.43 -8.21 15.67
C PRO A 80 -4.88 -6.75 15.70
N GLU A 81 -4.19 -5.91 16.48
CA GLU A 81 -4.43 -4.47 16.53
C GLU A 81 -3.13 -3.73 16.23
N VAL A 82 -3.19 -2.85 15.22
CA VAL A 82 -2.12 -1.93 14.83
C VAL A 82 -2.65 -0.52 14.98
N THR A 83 -1.96 0.33 15.72
CA THR A 83 -2.33 1.75 15.89
C THR A 83 -1.14 2.64 15.62
N ALA A 84 -1.40 3.86 15.16
CA ALA A 84 -0.36 4.87 15.01
C ALA A 84 -0.95 6.27 14.93
N PHE A 85 -0.08 7.27 14.81
CA PHE A 85 -0.42 8.61 14.37
C PHE A 85 0.25 8.86 13.01
N VAL A 86 -0.51 9.35 12.05
CA VAL A 86 -0.02 9.72 10.72
C VAL A 86 0.13 11.23 10.59
N GLU A 87 1.20 11.62 9.92
CA GLU A 87 1.54 12.97 9.49
C GLU A 87 2.03 12.87 8.03
N PRO A 88 2.11 13.98 7.28
CA PRO A 88 2.72 13.96 5.96
C PRO A 88 4.09 13.27 5.97
N ASN A 89 4.24 12.27 5.11
CA ASN A 89 5.40 11.40 4.92
C ASN A 89 5.84 10.61 6.16
N LYS A 90 5.01 10.49 7.22
CA LYS A 90 5.44 9.92 8.51
C LYS A 90 4.35 9.20 9.30
N ILE A 91 4.74 8.09 9.92
CA ILE A 91 4.02 7.37 10.96
C ILE A 91 4.80 7.51 12.27
N LYS A 92 4.10 7.83 13.37
CA LYS A 92 4.63 7.94 14.74
C LYS A 92 3.87 7.05 15.70
N LYS A 93 4.53 6.69 16.81
CA LYS A 93 3.96 5.88 17.91
C LYS A 93 3.30 4.59 17.38
N LEU A 94 3.92 3.97 16.38
CA LEU A 94 3.45 2.73 15.81
C LEU A 94 3.43 1.64 16.87
N THR A 95 2.32 0.93 16.95
CA THR A 95 2.15 -0.24 17.81
C THR A 95 1.74 -1.44 16.96
N GLY A 96 1.90 -2.65 17.51
CA GLY A 96 1.47 -3.87 16.84
C GLY A 96 2.37 -4.34 15.69
N VAL A 97 3.45 -3.63 15.35
CA VAL A 97 4.38 -4.01 14.26
C VAL A 97 5.76 -4.35 14.81
N LYS A 98 6.28 -5.52 14.42
CA LYS A 98 7.63 -5.98 14.77
C LYS A 98 8.38 -6.48 13.56
N THR A 99 9.66 -6.19 13.45
CA THR A 99 10.57 -6.80 12.47
C THR A 99 11.40 -7.89 13.12
N LYS A 100 11.68 -8.97 12.40
CA LYS A 100 12.64 -9.99 12.84
C LYS A 100 14.05 -9.52 12.52
N GLU A 101 14.91 -9.52 13.53
CA GLU A 101 16.34 -9.26 13.40
C GLU A 101 17.09 -10.38 14.13
N LEU A 102 17.94 -11.10 13.37
CA LEU A 102 18.57 -12.35 13.83
C LEU A 102 17.52 -13.30 14.46
N LEU A 103 17.67 -13.58 15.76
CA LEU A 103 16.81 -14.50 16.52
C LEU A 103 15.70 -13.80 17.30
N MET A 104 15.58 -12.46 17.23
CA MET A 104 14.63 -11.68 18.05
C MET A 104 13.65 -10.84 17.23
N TRP A 105 12.47 -10.59 17.81
CA TRP A 105 11.47 -9.67 17.26
C TRP A 105 11.65 -8.29 17.89
N ILE A 106 11.87 -7.28 17.06
CA ILE A 106 12.10 -5.89 17.47
C ILE A 106 10.88 -5.05 17.07
N THR A 107 10.32 -4.30 18.03
CA THR A 107 9.19 -3.39 17.79
C THR A 107 9.63 -2.17 16.97
N LEU A 108 8.79 -1.77 16.01
CA LEU A 108 8.93 -0.52 15.27
C LEU A 108 8.09 0.58 15.92
N ASN A 109 8.54 1.83 15.81
CA ASN A 109 7.90 2.98 16.43
C ASN A 109 7.64 4.13 15.46
N GLU A 110 8.56 4.40 14.55
CA GLU A 110 8.37 5.41 13.50
C GLU A 110 8.69 4.85 12.13
N ILE A 111 8.01 5.37 11.12
CA ILE A 111 8.29 5.14 9.70
C ILE A 111 8.23 6.49 9.03
N TYR A 112 9.18 6.83 8.16
CA TYR A 112 9.09 8.07 7.39
C TYR A 112 9.80 7.97 6.05
N VAL A 113 9.36 8.79 5.11
CA VAL A 113 10.06 9.11 3.86
C VAL A 113 10.66 10.50 4.00
N ASP A 114 11.83 10.71 3.42
CA ASP A 114 12.50 12.02 3.47
C ASP A 114 11.71 13.08 2.69
N ASP A 115 11.77 14.33 3.13
CA ASP A 115 11.27 15.50 2.41
C ASP A 115 12.41 16.53 2.26
N PRO A 116 12.96 16.75 1.05
CA PRO A 116 12.50 16.22 -0.24
C PRO A 116 12.72 14.70 -0.43
N PRO A 117 11.89 14.00 -1.23
CA PRO A 117 11.98 12.56 -1.44
C PRO A 117 13.33 12.09 -1.99
N THR A 118 13.98 11.17 -1.27
CA THR A 118 15.25 10.54 -1.68
C THR A 118 15.05 9.18 -2.35
N GLY A 119 13.80 8.75 -2.54
CA GLY A 119 13.44 7.39 -2.95
C GLY A 119 13.63 6.34 -1.85
N LYS A 120 13.81 6.78 -0.60
CA LYS A 120 14.04 5.92 0.56
C LYS A 120 13.00 6.10 1.64
N ILE A 121 12.75 5.01 2.37
CA ILE A 121 11.89 4.93 3.54
C ILE A 121 12.69 4.41 4.72
N THR A 122 12.53 5.05 5.88
CA THR A 122 13.27 4.75 7.11
C THR A 122 12.34 4.26 8.21
N PHE A 123 12.72 3.17 8.86
CA PHE A 123 12.03 2.55 9.98
C PHE A 123 12.86 2.69 11.24
N LYS A 124 12.26 3.18 12.33
CA LYS A 124 12.92 3.40 13.63
C LYS A 124 12.34 2.51 14.72
N THR A 125 13.20 2.03 15.59
CA THR A 125 12.84 1.38 16.86
C THR A 125 12.63 2.44 17.95
N PRO A 126 11.96 2.10 19.07
CA PRO A 126 11.85 3.00 20.23
C PRO A 126 13.21 3.44 20.81
N THR A 127 14.27 2.68 20.57
CA THR A 127 15.64 2.99 21.05
C THR A 127 16.42 3.89 20.09
N GLY A 128 15.81 4.34 18.98
CA GLY A 128 16.45 5.20 17.99
C GLY A 128 17.28 4.47 16.94
N LEU A 129 17.39 3.14 17.00
CA LEU A 129 18.01 2.36 15.94
C LEU A 129 17.13 2.42 14.69
N PHE A 130 17.75 2.55 13.52
CA PHE A 130 17.00 2.66 12.27
C PHE A 130 17.59 1.83 11.14
N ARG A 131 16.75 1.57 10.14
CA ARG A 131 17.09 0.99 8.86
C ARG A 131 16.35 1.72 7.76
N THR A 132 17.01 1.86 6.62
CA THR A 132 16.49 2.57 5.46
C THR A 132 16.52 1.65 4.25
N PHE A 133 15.47 1.70 3.44
CA PHE A 133 15.25 0.84 2.29
C PHE A 133 14.70 1.66 1.11
N PRO A 134 14.78 1.16 -0.13
CA PRO A 134 14.08 1.77 -1.26
C PRO A 134 12.56 1.78 -1.03
N VAL A 135 11.87 2.87 -1.40
CA VAL A 135 10.40 2.98 -1.32
C VAL A 135 9.72 1.90 -2.16
N SER A 136 10.28 1.59 -3.33
CA SER A 136 9.75 0.58 -4.28
C SER A 136 9.57 -0.81 -3.68
N ALA A 137 10.34 -1.15 -2.65
CA ALA A 137 10.23 -2.44 -1.95
C ALA A 137 8.93 -2.60 -1.15
N PHE A 138 8.17 -1.51 -1.00
CA PHE A 138 6.91 -1.46 -0.26
C PHE A 138 5.75 -0.97 -1.14
N GLU A 139 5.93 -0.90 -2.46
CA GLU A 139 4.87 -0.54 -3.39
C GLU A 139 4.19 -1.80 -3.92
N ILE A 140 2.87 -1.73 -4.07
CA ILE A 140 2.12 -2.82 -4.70
C ILE A 140 2.37 -2.70 -6.20
N LYS A 141 2.97 -3.75 -6.79
CA LYS A 141 3.05 -3.87 -8.24
C LYS A 141 1.64 -4.07 -8.77
N GLU A 142 1.12 -3.08 -9.47
CA GLU A 142 -0.14 -3.25 -10.20
C GLU A 142 0.11 -4.28 -11.30
N GLU A 143 -0.42 -5.49 -11.13
CA GLU A 143 -0.57 -6.41 -12.24
C GLU A 143 -1.54 -5.76 -13.22
N GLN A 144 -1.02 -5.36 -14.38
CA GLN A 144 -1.84 -4.97 -15.53
C GLN A 144 -2.79 -6.12 -15.83
N LYS A 145 -4.05 -6.00 -15.40
CA LYS A 145 -5.11 -6.88 -15.87
C LYS A 145 -5.35 -6.52 -17.32
N ASP A 146 -4.72 -7.26 -18.24
CA ASP A 146 -5.10 -7.31 -19.64
C ASP A 146 -6.60 -7.63 -19.72
N VAL A 147 -7.42 -6.60 -19.97
CA VAL A 147 -8.81 -6.80 -20.36
C VAL A 147 -8.77 -7.36 -21.77
N LYS A 148 -8.81 -8.70 -21.88
CA LYS A 148 -9.13 -9.36 -23.14
C LYS A 148 -10.59 -9.07 -23.46
N GLU A 149 -10.82 -8.04 -24.27
CA GLU A 149 -12.08 -7.80 -24.97
C GLU A 149 -12.38 -9.00 -25.87
N GLY A 150 -13.29 -9.87 -25.42
CA GLY A 150 -13.86 -10.92 -26.24
C GLY A 150 -14.95 -10.33 -27.14
N ASN A 151 -14.58 -9.79 -28.30
CA ASN A 151 -15.54 -9.48 -29.35
C ASN A 151 -15.55 -10.61 -30.39
N GLY A 152 -16.65 -11.36 -30.44
CA GLY A 152 -16.83 -12.49 -31.35
C GLY A 152 -18.28 -12.66 -31.74
N VAL A 153 -18.77 -11.80 -32.64
CA VAL A 153 -20.00 -12.04 -33.40
C VAL A 153 -19.64 -12.18 -34.87
N ASN A 154 -19.84 -13.38 -35.43
CA ASN A 154 -19.71 -13.67 -36.85
C ASN A 154 -20.97 -13.23 -37.59
N ALA A 155 -20.82 -12.57 -38.75
CA ALA A 155 -21.55 -12.89 -39.98
C ALA A 155 -21.13 -12.00 -41.18
N ALA A 156 -20.39 -12.62 -42.09
CA ALA A 156 -20.57 -12.62 -43.56
C ALA A 156 -20.69 -11.33 -44.41
N ALA A 157 -19.73 -11.24 -45.36
CA ALA A 157 -19.92 -11.12 -46.82
C ALA A 157 -19.42 -9.85 -47.56
N ALA A 158 -18.92 -10.12 -48.78
CA ALA A 158 -18.50 -9.24 -49.90
C ALA A 158 -17.06 -8.66 -49.78
N LYS A 159 -15.99 -9.24 -50.35
CA LYS A 159 -15.64 -9.64 -51.74
C LYS A 159 -15.23 -8.46 -52.64
N GLU A 160 -13.89 -8.33 -52.81
CA GLU A 160 -13.07 -7.83 -53.94
C GLU A 160 -13.40 -6.44 -54.55
N VAL A 161 -12.43 -5.56 -54.85
CA VAL A 161 -11.67 -5.57 -56.12
C VAL A 161 -10.61 -4.41 -56.16
N LYS A 162 -9.41 -4.74 -56.66
CA LYS A 162 -8.35 -3.99 -57.40
C LYS A 162 -7.56 -2.82 -56.76
N GLU A 163 -6.21 -2.89 -56.68
CA GLU A 163 -5.16 -2.76 -57.74
C GLU A 163 -4.95 -1.28 -58.14
N THR A 164 -3.88 -0.57 -57.75
CA THR A 164 -2.56 -0.40 -58.45
C THR A 164 -1.87 0.80 -57.75
N ALA A 165 -0.62 0.72 -57.28
CA ALA A 165 0.68 0.95 -57.95
C ALA A 165 1.20 2.41 -57.95
N ALA A 166 2.53 2.53 -57.79
CA ALA A 166 3.46 3.67 -57.95
C ALA A 166 3.49 4.72 -56.80
N ALA A 167 4.57 4.89 -56.02
CA ALA A 167 5.98 5.25 -56.30
C ALA A 167 6.22 6.77 -56.50
N VAL A 168 7.45 7.20 -56.15
CA VAL A 168 8.08 8.55 -56.24
C VAL A 168 7.88 9.39 -54.96
N GLU A 169 8.80 9.48 -53.99
CA GLU A 169 10.21 9.93 -53.98
C GLU A 169 10.41 11.45 -54.22
N VAL A 170 11.28 12.07 -53.40
CA VAL A 170 12.11 13.27 -53.67
C VAL A 170 11.70 14.67 -53.12
N LYS A 171 12.49 15.08 -52.10
CA LYS A 171 13.18 16.39 -51.80
C LYS A 171 12.44 17.60 -51.18
N GLU A 172 12.98 18.05 -50.03
CA GLU A 172 13.78 19.29 -49.78
C GLU A 172 12.89 20.54 -49.61
N VAL A 173 13.11 21.41 -48.63
CA VAL A 173 14.35 22.12 -48.26
C VAL A 173 14.48 22.26 -46.74
#